data_AF-W9WFM1-F1
#
_entry.id   AF-W9WFM1-F1
#
_cell.length_a   1.000
_cell.length_b   1.000
_cell.length_c   1.000
_cell.angle_alpha   90.00
_cell.angle_beta   90.00
_cell.angle_gamma   90.00
#
_symmetry.space_group_name_H-M   'P 1'
#
loop_
_entity.id
_entity.type
_entity.pdbx_description
1 polymer ?
#
loop_
_entity_poly.entity_id
_entity_poly.type
_entity_poly.pdbx_seq_one_letter_code
_entity_poly.pdbx_strand_id
1 'polypeptide(L)'
;MSNMSDMDVDPIFYEAVARDEAFRQAVHDFMEHHAPLVLTHYMRGALHNLVFSYFGTSQNIEMQRLILALHNTYSLEGLMDMTLLDNIRVNVDIVNQESIHMNFGMANEMPYYGMGQQLASSSAALPNLTGLASFTEPAHTSTSTLPTYHFYQLAGEEPAVGSLASNHSGSSAADDAGTGHVTMTSTAPVVGSSNSVVKCHPDGLEYKITIEPKDKSWLFKCDECGHEVIWREEFTRHMRVGAARADFKLVNAVPEEGQVWYGVDAAGNEYMGELVEREDPDERRPKRRIPPPCGPRLKAHRRGNG
;
A
#
# COMPACT_ATOMS: atom_id res chain seq x y z
N MET A 1 14.36 16.26 52.40
CA MET A 1 13.24 16.00 51.46
C MET A 1 13.79 16.27 50.07
N SER A 2 14.41 15.26 49.47
CA SER A 2 14.90 15.36 48.10
C SER A 2 13.69 15.26 47.19
N ASN A 3 13.41 16.31 46.43
CA ASN A 3 12.48 16.24 45.29
C ASN A 3 12.95 15.07 44.42
N MET A 4 12.15 14.00 44.35
CA MET A 4 12.20 13.05 43.24
C MET A 4 11.81 13.85 42.02
N SER A 5 12.82 14.47 41.41
CA SER A 5 12.75 15.12 40.12
C SER A 5 12.06 14.18 39.15
N ASP A 6 10.92 14.63 38.62
CA ASP A 6 10.31 14.13 37.40
C ASP A 6 11.44 13.74 36.44
N MET A 7 11.59 12.43 36.21
CA MET A 7 12.31 11.99 35.03
C MET A 7 11.40 12.34 33.86
N ASP A 8 11.61 13.53 33.29
CA ASP A 8 11.02 13.94 32.01
C ASP A 8 11.52 12.96 30.95
N VAL A 9 10.82 11.85 30.81
CA VAL A 9 11.00 10.91 29.72
C VAL A 9 10.50 11.62 28.46
N ASP A 10 11.36 11.65 27.44
CA ASP A 10 11.08 12.29 26.16
C ASP A 10 9.73 11.79 25.59
N PRO A 11 8.76 12.67 25.29
CA PRO A 11 7.51 12.31 24.63
C PRO A 11 7.69 11.46 23.37
N ILE A 12 8.80 11.64 22.65
CA ILE A 12 9.15 10.86 21.45
C ILE A 12 9.34 9.37 21.80
N PHE A 13 9.90 9.08 22.97
CA PHE A 13 10.10 7.70 23.43
C PHE A 13 8.76 7.00 23.66
N TYR A 14 7.80 7.67 24.32
CA TYR A 14 6.47 7.10 24.54
C TYR A 14 5.72 6.85 23.23
N GLU A 15 5.88 7.74 22.25
CA GLU A 15 5.28 7.55 20.93
C GLU A 15 5.87 6.32 20.22
N ALA A 16 7.19 6.13 20.26
CA ALA A 16 7.83 4.95 19.70
C ALA A 16 7.35 3.65 20.36
N VAL A 17 7.31 3.62 21.70
CA VAL A 17 6.82 2.46 22.46
C VAL A 17 5.35 2.16 22.14
N ALA A 18 4.51 3.19 22.02
CA ALA A 18 3.10 3.02 21.67
C ALA A 18 2.93 2.45 20.25
N ARG A 19 3.77 2.85 19.29
CA ARG A 19 3.75 2.30 17.93
C ARG A 19 4.22 0.85 17.88
N ASP A 20 5.24 0.50 18.64
CA ASP A 20 5.72 -0.89 18.76
C ASP A 20 4.63 -1.79 19.35
N GLU A 21 3.95 -1.36 20.41
CA GLU A 21 2.85 -2.10 21.01
C GLU A 21 1.68 -2.28 20.05
N ALA A 22 1.28 -1.21 19.37
CA ALA A 22 0.19 -1.25 18.39
C ALA A 22 0.51 -2.20 17.22
N PHE A 23 1.75 -2.16 16.72
CA PHE A 23 2.21 -3.08 15.68
C PHE A 23 2.21 -4.52 16.17
N ARG A 24 2.74 -4.79 17.38
CA ARG A 24 2.74 -6.13 17.99
C ARG A 24 1.32 -6.70 18.07
N GLN A 25 0.39 -5.93 18.61
CA GLN A 25 -1.00 -6.36 18.75
C GLN A 25 -1.65 -6.62 17.39
N ALA A 26 -1.40 -5.78 16.39
CA ALA A 26 -1.93 -5.95 15.05
C ALA A 26 -1.38 -7.19 14.34
N VAL A 27 -0.09 -7.52 14.51
CA VAL A 27 0.49 -8.76 13.97
C VAL A 27 -0.15 -9.99 14.59
N HIS A 28 -0.30 -10.02 15.92
CA HIS A 28 -0.95 -11.15 16.59
C HIS A 28 -2.41 -11.31 16.17
N ASP A 29 -3.17 -10.23 16.15
CA ASP A 29 -4.57 -10.23 15.73
C ASP A 29 -4.73 -10.72 14.28
N PHE A 30 -3.86 -10.25 13.37
CA PHE A 30 -3.84 -10.70 11.99
C PHE A 30 -3.55 -12.20 11.88
N MET A 31 -2.53 -12.69 12.59
CA MET A 31 -2.14 -14.11 12.57
C MET A 31 -3.20 -15.03 13.17
N GLU A 32 -3.93 -14.56 14.18
CA GLU A 32 -5.00 -15.30 14.84
C GLU A 32 -6.25 -15.44 13.94
N HIS A 33 -6.61 -14.38 13.22
CA HIS A 33 -7.86 -14.33 12.45
C HIS A 33 -7.72 -14.75 10.98
N HIS A 34 -6.50 -14.93 10.47
CA HIS A 34 -6.26 -15.16 9.05
C HIS A 34 -5.42 -16.41 8.79
N ALA A 35 -6.07 -17.51 8.39
CA ALA A 35 -5.35 -18.72 7.98
C ALA A 35 -4.55 -18.50 6.68
N PRO A 36 -3.28 -18.95 6.59
CA PRO A 36 -2.42 -18.66 5.45
C PRO A 36 -2.91 -19.23 4.11
N LEU A 37 -3.67 -20.34 4.14
CA LEU A 37 -4.22 -20.98 2.93
C LEU A 37 -5.34 -20.19 2.24
N VAL A 38 -5.85 -19.12 2.86
CA VAL A 38 -7.04 -18.39 2.38
C VAL A 38 -6.71 -16.91 2.13
N LEU A 39 -5.46 -16.59 1.75
CA LEU A 39 -5.06 -15.20 1.53
C LEU A 39 -5.76 -14.62 0.27
N THR A 40 -6.92 -14.01 0.48
CA THR A 40 -7.66 -13.29 -0.57
C THR A 40 -6.92 -12.00 -0.98
N HIS A 41 -7.25 -11.43 -2.14
CA HIS A 41 -6.69 -10.13 -2.56
C HIS A 41 -6.92 -9.02 -1.54
N TYR A 42 -8.10 -9.01 -0.90
CA TYR A 42 -8.41 -8.07 0.18
C TYR A 42 -7.47 -8.24 1.38
N MET A 43 -7.26 -9.47 1.82
CA MET A 43 -6.34 -9.78 2.93
C MET A 43 -4.89 -9.45 2.58
N ARG A 44 -4.49 -9.62 1.31
CA ARG A 44 -3.17 -9.20 0.84
C ARG A 44 -2.98 -7.68 0.95
N GLY A 45 -4.02 -6.89 0.68
CA GLY A 45 -4.01 -5.44 0.91
C GLY A 45 -3.91 -5.07 2.39
N ALA A 46 -4.63 -5.78 3.27
CA ALA A 46 -4.51 -5.58 4.72
C ALA A 46 -3.11 -5.94 5.24
N LEU A 47 -2.55 -7.06 4.77
CA LEU A 47 -1.18 -7.48 5.07
C LEU A 47 -0.15 -6.45 4.58
N HIS A 48 -0.35 -5.88 3.39
CA HIS A 48 0.51 -4.80 2.88
C HIS A 48 0.53 -3.59 3.81
N ASN A 49 -0.64 -3.13 4.26
CA ASN A 49 -0.73 -2.01 5.20
C ASN A 49 -0.07 -2.33 6.56
N LEU A 50 -0.23 -3.57 7.03
CA LEU A 50 0.41 -4.05 8.25
C LEU A 50 1.94 -4.12 8.10
N VAL A 51 2.46 -4.58 6.97
CA VAL A 51 3.90 -4.57 6.71
C VAL A 51 4.42 -3.14 6.60
N PHE A 52 3.66 -2.22 6.00
CA PHE A 52 4.07 -0.83 5.88
C PHE A 52 4.15 -0.11 7.24
N SER A 53 3.31 -0.46 8.21
CA SER A 53 3.36 0.15 9.55
C SER A 53 4.62 -0.22 10.34
N TYR A 54 5.34 -1.28 9.95
CA TYR A 54 6.66 -1.63 10.52
C TYR A 54 7.66 -0.47 10.43
N PHE A 55 7.65 0.32 9.35
CA PHE A 55 8.58 1.44 9.18
C PHE A 55 8.32 2.59 10.18
N GLY A 56 7.15 2.60 10.82
CA GLY A 56 6.81 3.53 11.89
C GLY A 56 7.24 3.08 13.29
N THR A 57 7.71 1.84 13.44
CA THR A 57 8.16 1.23 14.72
C THR A 57 9.62 1.57 15.03
N SER A 58 10.10 1.17 16.21
CA SER A 58 11.51 1.23 16.58
C SER A 58 12.40 0.28 15.78
N GLN A 59 11.80 -0.68 15.06
CA GLN A 59 12.49 -1.73 14.31
C GLN A 59 13.50 -2.52 15.16
N ASN A 60 13.25 -2.61 16.46
CA ASN A 60 14.04 -3.43 17.37
C ASN A 60 13.92 -4.92 17.00
N ILE A 61 14.72 -5.76 17.66
CA ILE A 61 14.76 -7.22 17.41
C ILE A 61 13.41 -7.89 17.59
N GLU A 62 12.55 -7.38 18.47
CA GLU A 62 11.21 -7.92 18.65
C GLU A 62 10.32 -7.65 17.43
N MET A 63 10.28 -6.41 16.94
CA MET A 63 9.51 -6.04 15.74
C MET A 63 10.02 -6.79 14.50
N GLN A 64 11.34 -6.97 14.40
CA GLN A 64 11.99 -7.77 13.36
C GLN A 64 11.55 -9.25 13.39
N ARG A 65 11.47 -9.87 14.58
CA ARG A 65 10.96 -11.25 14.72
C ARG A 65 9.52 -11.38 14.27
N LEU A 66 8.68 -10.39 14.54
CA LEU A 66 7.28 -10.37 14.08
C LEU A 66 7.18 -10.29 12.56
N ILE A 67 8.00 -9.46 11.90
CA ILE A 67 8.08 -9.43 10.44
C ILE A 67 8.50 -10.79 9.87
N LEU A 68 9.49 -11.46 10.47
CA LEU A 68 9.87 -12.80 10.04
C LEU A 68 8.76 -13.83 10.26
N ALA A 69 8.01 -13.73 11.36
CA ALA A 69 6.84 -14.58 11.60
C ALA A 69 5.76 -14.40 10.53
N LEU A 70 5.45 -13.16 10.15
CA LEU A 70 4.55 -12.86 9.04
C LEU A 70 5.07 -13.42 7.71
N HIS A 71 6.36 -13.24 7.41
CA HIS A 71 6.97 -13.75 6.18
C HIS A 71 6.92 -15.27 6.09
N ASN A 72 7.27 -15.97 7.17
CA ASN A 72 7.23 -17.43 7.20
C ASN A 72 5.80 -17.98 7.07
N THR A 73 4.79 -17.19 7.46
CA THR A 73 3.38 -17.62 7.45
C THR A 73 2.70 -17.28 6.12
N TYR A 74 2.88 -16.07 5.59
CA TYR A 74 2.10 -15.55 4.47
C TYR A 74 2.90 -15.30 3.18
N SER A 75 4.23 -15.46 3.21
CA SER A 75 5.15 -15.01 2.15
C SER A 75 4.99 -13.51 1.80
N LEU A 76 5.89 -12.69 2.33
CA LEU A 76 5.91 -11.25 2.03
C LEU A 76 6.56 -10.90 0.68
N GLU A 77 6.74 -11.87 -0.21
CA GLU A 77 7.32 -11.63 -1.54
C GLU A 77 6.42 -10.69 -2.37
N GLY A 78 7.02 -9.59 -2.84
CA GLY A 78 6.31 -8.51 -3.54
C GLY A 78 5.46 -7.62 -2.62
N LEU A 79 5.58 -7.75 -1.30
CA LEU A 79 5.04 -6.79 -0.32
C LEU A 79 6.14 -6.07 0.47
N MET A 80 7.34 -6.66 0.50
CA MET A 80 8.50 -6.12 1.20
C MET A 80 9.75 -6.43 0.37
N ASP A 81 10.73 -5.53 0.43
CA ASP A 81 12.03 -5.73 -0.20
C ASP A 81 12.72 -7.00 0.36
N MET A 82 13.08 -7.93 -0.51
CA MET A 82 13.76 -9.18 -0.13
C MET A 82 15.12 -8.92 0.50
N THR A 83 15.83 -7.89 0.04
CA THR A 83 17.11 -7.46 0.63
C THR A 83 16.93 -7.01 2.08
N LEU A 84 15.82 -6.31 2.37
CA LEU A 84 15.48 -5.92 3.73
C LEU A 84 15.12 -7.13 4.59
N LEU A 85 14.32 -8.07 4.08
CA LEU A 85 13.99 -9.32 4.79
C LEU A 85 15.23 -10.15 5.12
N ASP A 86 16.18 -10.23 4.20
CA ASP A 86 17.44 -10.94 4.43
C ASP A 86 18.30 -10.24 5.49
N ASN A 87 18.35 -8.90 5.50
CA ASN A 87 19.00 -8.15 6.57
C ASN A 87 18.34 -8.39 7.94
N ILE A 88 17.00 -8.45 7.99
CA ILE A 88 16.24 -8.76 9.21
C ILE A 88 16.58 -10.17 9.71
N ARG A 89 16.68 -11.16 8.81
CA ARG A 89 17.10 -12.53 9.17
C ARG A 89 18.47 -12.54 9.81
N VAL A 90 19.46 -11.91 9.16
CA VAL A 90 20.83 -11.84 9.65
C VAL A 90 20.89 -11.17 11.03
N ASN A 91 20.19 -10.06 11.24
CA ASN A 91 20.16 -9.37 12.53
C ASN A 91 19.57 -10.25 13.64
N VAL A 92 18.45 -10.92 13.38
CA VAL A 92 17.81 -11.82 14.35
C VAL A 92 18.72 -13.03 14.65
N ASP A 93 19.40 -13.58 13.64
CA ASP A 93 20.33 -14.69 13.81
C ASP A 93 21.57 -14.31 14.63
N ILE A 94 22.15 -13.13 14.41
CA ILE A 94 23.28 -12.62 15.21
C ILE A 94 22.91 -12.56 16.69
N VAL A 95 21.74 -11.97 17.02
CA VAL A 95 21.30 -11.86 18.42
C VAL A 95 20.99 -13.23 19.04
N ASN A 96 20.45 -14.16 18.26
CA ASN A 96 20.24 -15.53 18.72
C ASN A 96 21.58 -16.24 18.99
N GLN A 97 22.61 -16.03 18.17
CA GLN A 97 23.95 -16.58 18.37
C GLN A 97 24.65 -15.99 19.60
N GLU A 98 24.57 -14.68 19.81
CA GLU A 98 25.12 -14.01 20.99
C GLU A 98 24.48 -14.51 22.29
N SER A 99 23.17 -14.77 22.27
CA SER A 99 22.45 -15.36 23.40
C SER A 99 22.94 -16.77 23.74
N ILE A 100 23.28 -17.58 22.73
CA ILE A 100 23.87 -18.91 22.92
C ILE A 100 25.28 -18.79 23.51
N HIS A 101 26.11 -17.87 23.01
CA HIS A 101 27.49 -17.71 23.47
C HIS A 101 27.57 -17.28 24.94
N MET A 102 26.71 -16.34 25.38
CA MET A 102 26.61 -15.90 26.78
C MET A 102 26.23 -17.06 27.73
N ASN A 103 25.38 -17.99 27.28
CA ASN A 103 24.96 -19.12 28.10
C ASN A 103 26.03 -20.22 28.23
N PHE A 104 26.90 -20.42 27.23
CA PHE A 104 27.98 -21.41 27.30
C PHE A 104 29.23 -20.90 28.02
N GLY A 105 29.50 -19.59 28.01
CA GLY A 105 30.68 -18.99 28.65
C GLY A 105 30.71 -19.09 30.17
N MET A 106 29.54 -19.20 30.82
CA MET A 106 29.45 -19.30 32.29
C MET A 106 29.59 -20.75 32.83
N ALA A 107 29.57 -21.76 31.95
CA ALA A 107 29.64 -23.17 32.36
C ALA A 107 31.07 -23.75 32.42
N ASN A 108 32.08 -23.06 31.87
CA ASN A 108 33.45 -23.57 31.75
C ASN A 108 34.50 -22.85 32.62
N GLU A 109 34.13 -21.82 33.38
CA GLU A 109 34.99 -21.22 34.41
C GLU A 109 34.59 -21.69 35.80
N MET A 110 34.66 -23.00 36.03
CA MET A 110 34.76 -23.56 37.38
C MET A 110 36.26 -23.61 37.71
N PRO A 111 36.81 -22.64 38.47
CA PRO A 111 38.21 -22.69 38.85
C PRO A 111 38.43 -23.94 39.69
N TYR A 112 39.18 -24.88 39.13
CA TYR A 112 39.61 -26.10 39.78
C TYR A 112 40.59 -25.74 40.90
N TYR A 113 40.09 -25.26 42.03
CA TYR A 113 40.85 -25.21 43.27
C TYR A 113 40.94 -26.63 43.81
N GLY A 114 42.09 -27.26 43.54
CA GLY A 114 42.48 -28.48 44.20
C GLY A 114 42.68 -28.25 45.70
N MET A 115 42.01 -29.08 46.51
CA MET A 115 42.28 -29.54 47.88
C MET A 115 41.06 -30.44 48.18
N GLY A 116 41.16 -31.76 48.33
CA GLY A 116 41.87 -32.44 49.40
C GLY A 116 40.94 -32.60 50.62
N GLN A 117 40.65 -33.86 51.01
CA GLN A 117 39.90 -34.29 52.21
C GLN A 117 38.37 -34.08 52.20
N GLN A 118 37.51 -34.91 52.81
CA GLN A 118 37.54 -36.26 53.36
C GLN A 118 36.05 -36.57 53.72
N LEU A 119 35.71 -37.86 53.79
CA LEU A 119 34.38 -38.40 54.09
C LEU A 119 33.58 -37.66 55.18
N ALA A 120 32.29 -37.45 54.92
CA ALA A 120 31.22 -37.85 55.84
C ALA A 120 29.85 -37.82 55.15
N SER A 121 29.14 -38.94 55.28
CA SER A 121 27.75 -39.15 54.94
C SER A 121 26.83 -38.17 55.67
N SER A 122 25.78 -37.68 55.03
CA SER A 122 24.49 -37.38 55.68
C SER A 122 23.37 -37.24 54.65
N SER A 123 22.35 -38.06 54.84
CA SER A 123 21.03 -37.93 54.22
C SER A 123 20.33 -36.68 54.75
N ALA A 124 19.67 -35.91 53.89
CA ALA A 124 18.61 -34.99 54.30
C ALA A 124 17.64 -34.75 53.14
N ALA A 125 16.36 -34.71 53.51
CA ALA A 125 15.19 -34.80 52.67
C ALA A 125 14.90 -33.53 51.84
N LEU A 126 14.22 -33.75 50.71
CA LEU A 126 13.57 -32.73 49.90
C LEU A 126 12.50 -31.98 50.71
N PRO A 127 12.42 -30.64 50.64
CA PRO A 127 11.20 -29.94 50.97
C PRO A 127 10.32 -29.75 49.73
N ASN A 128 9.08 -30.12 49.95
CA ASN A 128 7.89 -29.94 49.13
C ASN A 128 7.56 -28.43 49.00
N LEU A 129 7.46 -27.91 47.78
CA LEU A 129 6.98 -26.55 47.51
C LEU A 129 5.50 -26.60 47.10
N THR A 130 4.62 -26.54 48.11
CA THR A 130 3.22 -26.19 47.95
C THR A 130 3.01 -24.83 48.61
N GLY A 131 2.67 -23.80 47.82
CA GLY A 131 2.54 -22.44 48.32
C GLY A 131 2.03 -21.47 47.26
N LEU A 132 0.86 -21.73 46.68
CA LEU A 132 0.08 -20.73 45.96
C LEU A 132 -0.55 -19.79 46.99
N ALA A 133 0.03 -18.61 47.16
CA ALA A 133 -0.61 -17.50 47.83
C ALA A 133 -1.36 -16.66 46.79
N SER A 134 -2.67 -16.56 46.98
CA SER A 134 -3.57 -15.65 46.29
C SER A 134 -3.12 -14.20 46.48
N PHE A 135 -2.83 -13.52 45.38
CA PHE A 135 -2.82 -12.06 45.36
C PHE A 135 -4.16 -11.56 44.84
N THR A 136 -4.93 -10.96 45.72
CA THR A 136 -6.08 -10.11 45.39
C THR A 136 -5.59 -8.84 44.69
N GLU A 137 -6.02 -8.64 43.45
CA GLU A 137 -5.88 -7.38 42.69
C GLU A 137 -6.60 -6.23 43.41
N PRO A 138 -5.98 -5.04 43.51
CA PRO A 138 -6.72 -3.80 43.70
C PRO A 138 -7.24 -3.29 42.35
N ALA A 139 -8.56 -3.13 42.26
CA ALA A 139 -9.23 -2.50 41.14
C ALA A 139 -8.78 -1.05 40.99
N HIS A 140 -7.97 -0.77 39.96
CA HIS A 140 -7.76 0.56 39.43
C HIS A 140 -8.55 0.69 38.12
N THR A 141 -9.75 1.27 38.23
CA THR A 141 -10.48 1.83 37.08
C THR A 141 -9.72 3.06 36.58
N SER A 142 -8.78 2.83 35.68
CA SER A 142 -8.21 3.87 34.83
C SER A 142 -8.78 3.69 33.43
N THR A 143 -9.83 4.46 33.14
CA THR A 143 -10.40 4.61 31.81
C THR A 143 -9.38 5.34 30.93
N SER A 144 -8.44 4.57 30.37
CA SER A 144 -7.54 5.03 29.32
C SER A 144 -8.28 4.92 28.00
N THR A 145 -8.75 6.06 27.50
CA THR A 145 -9.35 6.18 26.17
C THR A 145 -8.23 6.07 25.14
N LEU A 146 -7.86 4.84 24.78
CA LEU A 146 -7.02 4.59 23.60
C LEU A 146 -7.75 5.13 22.36
N PRO A 147 -7.05 5.80 21.43
CA PRO A 147 -7.65 6.18 20.15
C PRO A 147 -8.05 4.89 19.42
N THR A 148 -9.36 4.68 19.32
CA THR A 148 -9.94 3.64 18.46
C THR A 148 -9.59 4.01 17.03
N TYR A 149 -8.57 3.37 16.47
CA TYR A 149 -8.32 3.41 15.04
C TYR A 149 -9.44 2.63 14.36
N HIS A 150 -10.46 3.36 13.91
CA HIS A 150 -11.52 2.81 13.07
C HIS A 150 -10.90 2.37 11.74
N PHE A 151 -10.71 1.06 11.60
CA PHE A 151 -10.54 0.42 10.30
C PHE A 151 -11.82 0.67 9.50
N TYR A 152 -11.73 1.39 8.38
CA TYR A 152 -12.87 1.60 7.49
C TYR A 152 -13.24 0.26 6.83
N GLN A 153 -14.25 -0.42 7.38
CA GLN A 153 -14.97 -1.48 6.70
C GLN A 153 -15.82 -0.84 5.59
N LEU A 154 -15.27 -0.77 4.37
CA LEU A 154 -16.04 -0.43 3.18
C LEU A 154 -16.89 -1.64 2.78
N ALA A 155 -18.08 -1.77 3.37
CA ALA A 155 -19.13 -2.64 2.86
C ALA A 155 -19.69 -2.00 1.57
N GLY A 156 -19.41 -2.62 0.42
CA GLY A 156 -20.06 -2.27 -0.84
C GLY A 156 -21.45 -2.89 -0.90
N GLU A 157 -22.49 -2.07 -0.81
CA GLU A 157 -23.85 -2.43 -1.20
C GLU A 157 -23.96 -2.48 -2.74
N GLU A 158 -24.45 -3.60 -3.28
CA GLU A 158 -24.78 -3.74 -4.70
C GLU A 158 -25.99 -2.87 -5.08
N PRO A 159 -25.97 -2.14 -6.21
CA PRO A 159 -27.16 -1.51 -6.73
C PRO A 159 -28.01 -2.49 -7.56
N ALA A 160 -29.26 -2.65 -7.13
CA ALA A 160 -30.31 -3.37 -7.84
C ALA A 160 -30.54 -2.84 -9.26
N VAL A 161 -30.65 -3.77 -10.21
CA VAL A 161 -30.95 -3.53 -11.62
C VAL A 161 -32.42 -3.07 -11.76
N GLY A 162 -32.62 -1.77 -11.96
CA GLY A 162 -33.91 -1.17 -12.30
C GLY A 162 -34.13 -1.12 -13.81
N SER A 163 -35.06 -1.94 -14.31
CA SER A 163 -35.56 -1.94 -15.69
C SER A 163 -36.20 -0.59 -16.07
N LEU A 164 -35.84 -0.03 -17.23
CA LEU A 164 -36.56 1.07 -17.85
C LEU A 164 -37.28 0.62 -19.13
N ALA A 165 -38.59 0.85 -19.11
CA ALA A 165 -39.54 0.53 -20.14
C ALA A 165 -39.36 1.41 -21.40
N SER A 166 -39.62 0.77 -22.54
CA SER A 166 -39.78 1.40 -23.85
C SER A 166 -41.04 2.27 -23.89
N ASN A 167 -40.95 3.45 -24.51
CA ASN A 167 -42.10 4.15 -25.03
C ASN A 167 -41.82 4.66 -26.46
N HIS A 168 -42.50 4.03 -27.41
CA HIS A 168 -42.77 4.55 -28.75
C HIS A 168 -43.97 5.50 -28.71
N SER A 169 -43.89 6.61 -29.44
CA SER A 169 -44.96 7.30 -30.22
C SER A 169 -44.42 8.69 -30.57
N GLY A 170 -44.22 9.08 -31.83
CA GLY A 170 -45.28 9.45 -32.77
C GLY A 170 -44.70 10.32 -33.90
N SER A 171 -45.43 10.38 -35.01
CA SER A 171 -45.03 10.74 -36.37
C SER A 171 -45.42 12.16 -36.81
N SER A 172 -44.71 12.72 -37.81
CA SER A 172 -45.18 13.54 -38.99
C SER A 172 -44.05 14.47 -39.46
N ALA A 173 -43.46 14.30 -40.66
CA ALA A 173 -43.93 14.61 -42.03
C ALA A 173 -43.80 16.10 -42.42
N ALA A 174 -42.78 16.44 -43.23
CA ALA A 174 -42.87 17.26 -44.47
C ALA A 174 -41.48 17.67 -45.01
N ASP A 175 -41.28 17.38 -46.30
CA ASP A 175 -40.56 18.10 -47.38
C ASP A 175 -39.05 18.40 -47.22
N ASP A 176 -38.13 17.74 -47.96
CA ASP A 176 -37.84 17.80 -49.41
C ASP A 176 -37.02 19.03 -49.84
N ALA A 177 -35.70 18.83 -50.02
CA ALA A 177 -34.88 19.40 -51.10
C ALA A 177 -33.42 18.91 -50.93
N GLY A 178 -32.94 18.17 -51.92
CA GLY A 178 -31.69 17.42 -51.86
C GLY A 178 -30.39 18.24 -51.87
N THR A 179 -29.33 17.60 -51.37
CA THR A 179 -27.94 17.88 -51.73
C THR A 179 -27.16 16.59 -51.52
N GLY A 180 -26.49 16.12 -52.57
CA GLY A 180 -25.89 14.79 -52.64
C GLY A 180 -24.74 14.58 -51.65
N HIS A 181 -24.69 13.39 -51.07
CA HIS A 181 -23.49 12.87 -50.42
C HIS A 181 -23.27 11.43 -50.87
N VAL A 182 -22.16 11.22 -51.58
CA VAL A 182 -21.64 9.90 -51.97
C VAL A 182 -21.32 9.15 -50.68
N THR A 183 -22.04 8.04 -50.45
CA THR A 183 -21.75 7.13 -49.35
C THR A 183 -20.97 5.95 -49.95
N MET A 184 -19.66 5.96 -49.78
CA MET A 184 -18.80 4.81 -50.09
C MET A 184 -18.97 3.80 -48.95
N THR A 185 -19.87 2.84 -49.13
CA THR A 185 -20.02 1.69 -48.24
C THR A 185 -18.84 0.75 -48.48
N SER A 186 -17.75 0.98 -47.75
CA SER A 186 -16.59 0.08 -47.73
C SER A 186 -16.89 -1.08 -46.79
N THR A 187 -17.38 -2.18 -47.35
CA THR A 187 -17.57 -3.45 -46.67
C THR A 187 -16.19 -4.07 -46.36
N ALA A 188 -15.62 -3.69 -45.23
CA ALA A 188 -14.43 -4.35 -44.70
C ALA A 188 -14.85 -5.65 -43.98
N PRO A 189 -14.07 -6.74 -44.11
CA PRO A 189 -14.38 -8.03 -43.51
C PRO A 189 -14.35 -7.90 -41.99
N VAL A 190 -15.42 -8.36 -41.35
CA VAL A 190 -15.48 -8.59 -39.90
C VAL A 190 -14.55 -9.75 -39.59
N VAL A 191 -13.27 -9.43 -39.38
CA VAL A 191 -12.32 -10.33 -38.75
C VAL A 191 -12.74 -10.41 -37.29
N GLY A 192 -13.16 -11.59 -36.86
CA GLY A 192 -13.40 -11.90 -35.45
C GLY A 192 -12.10 -11.74 -34.68
N SER A 193 -11.83 -10.51 -34.24
CA SER A 193 -10.73 -10.17 -33.37
C SER A 193 -11.05 -10.77 -32.00
N SER A 194 -10.51 -11.94 -31.73
CA SER A 194 -10.32 -12.41 -30.36
C SER A 194 -9.46 -11.36 -29.67
N ASN A 195 -10.11 -10.40 -29.02
CA ASN A 195 -9.49 -9.37 -28.21
C ASN A 195 -8.88 -10.05 -26.97
N SER A 196 -7.77 -10.77 -27.15
CA SER A 196 -6.86 -10.97 -26.03
C SER A 196 -6.39 -9.57 -25.67
N VAL A 197 -6.93 -9.03 -24.59
CA VAL A 197 -6.51 -7.77 -23.98
C VAL A 197 -5.01 -7.92 -23.77
N VAL A 198 -4.21 -7.33 -24.66
CA VAL A 198 -2.77 -7.28 -24.50
C VAL A 198 -2.58 -6.42 -23.27
N LYS A 199 -2.27 -7.06 -22.15
CA LYS A 199 -1.88 -6.34 -20.95
C LYS A 199 -0.65 -5.52 -21.30
N CYS A 200 -0.80 -4.22 -21.19
CA CYS A 200 0.26 -3.26 -21.42
C CYS A 200 1.01 -2.98 -20.12
N HIS A 201 0.42 -3.28 -18.96
CA HIS A 201 1.12 -3.20 -17.68
C HIS A 201 1.94 -4.49 -17.44
N PRO A 202 3.18 -4.38 -16.92
CA PRO A 202 3.88 -5.54 -16.38
C PRO A 202 3.09 -6.12 -15.20
N ASP A 203 3.09 -7.44 -15.03
CA ASP A 203 2.42 -8.08 -13.90
C ASP A 203 3.08 -7.61 -12.59
N GLY A 204 2.26 -7.23 -11.61
CA GLY A 204 2.74 -6.77 -10.30
C GLY A 204 3.16 -5.30 -10.22
N LEU A 205 2.79 -4.46 -11.19
CA LEU A 205 3.07 -3.02 -11.12
C LEU A 205 2.35 -2.39 -9.92
N GLU A 206 3.12 -1.98 -8.91
CA GLU A 206 2.58 -1.27 -7.74
C GLU A 206 2.02 0.10 -8.15
N TYR A 207 0.98 0.54 -7.45
CA TYR A 207 0.46 1.90 -7.58
C TYR A 207 1.50 2.88 -7.00
N LYS A 208 2.32 3.46 -7.88
CA LYS A 208 3.44 4.32 -7.49
C LYS A 208 3.53 5.52 -8.42
N ILE A 209 3.26 6.71 -7.88
CA ILE A 209 3.38 7.96 -8.65
C ILE A 209 4.33 8.88 -7.90
N THR A 210 5.58 8.96 -8.35
CA THR A 210 6.64 9.74 -7.68
C THR A 210 6.67 11.20 -8.12
N ILE A 211 6.08 11.54 -9.27
CA ILE A 211 5.97 12.94 -9.72
C ILE A 211 5.08 13.70 -8.73
N GLU A 212 5.67 14.60 -7.94
CA GLU A 212 4.91 15.40 -6.99
C GLU A 212 3.84 16.24 -7.71
N PRO A 213 2.69 16.54 -7.08
CA PRO A 213 1.65 17.38 -7.69
C PRO A 213 2.13 18.75 -8.19
N LYS A 214 3.27 19.23 -7.69
CA LYS A 214 3.88 20.52 -8.04
C LYS A 214 5.14 20.41 -8.90
N ASP A 215 5.57 19.20 -9.25
CA ASP A 215 6.76 19.00 -10.07
C ASP A 215 6.46 19.44 -11.52
N LYS A 216 7.25 20.40 -12.00
CA LYS A 216 7.12 20.97 -13.36
C LYS A 216 8.14 20.41 -14.34
N SER A 217 8.99 19.51 -13.87
CA SER A 217 10.09 18.91 -14.64
C SER A 217 9.58 17.85 -15.61
N TRP A 218 8.36 17.34 -15.38
CA TRP A 218 7.76 16.25 -16.17
C TRP A 218 6.42 16.65 -16.76
N LEU A 219 6.14 16.10 -17.94
CA LEU A 219 4.90 16.28 -18.71
C LEU A 219 4.30 14.92 -19.01
N PHE A 220 2.99 14.80 -18.83
CA PHE A 220 2.21 13.64 -19.27
C PHE A 220 1.79 13.82 -20.72
N LYS A 221 2.25 12.94 -21.62
CA LYS A 221 1.86 12.97 -23.03
C LYS A 221 0.69 12.02 -23.28
N CYS A 222 -0.43 12.56 -23.74
CA CYS A 222 -1.58 11.76 -24.14
C CYS A 222 -1.23 10.85 -25.33
N ASP A 223 -1.57 9.57 -25.22
CA ASP A 223 -1.37 8.53 -26.23
C ASP A 223 -2.27 8.69 -27.46
N GLU A 224 -3.46 9.31 -27.33
CA GLU A 224 -4.36 9.52 -28.47
C GLU A 224 -4.04 10.76 -29.29
N CYS A 225 -3.74 11.88 -28.62
CA CYS A 225 -3.62 13.18 -29.29
C CYS A 225 -2.21 13.79 -29.20
N GLY A 226 -1.28 13.19 -28.45
CA GLY A 226 0.07 13.71 -28.26
C GLY A 226 0.15 15.00 -27.44
N HIS A 227 -0.95 15.46 -26.84
CA HIS A 227 -0.96 16.67 -26.03
C HIS A 227 -0.19 16.44 -24.72
N GLU A 228 0.72 17.36 -24.40
CA GLU A 228 1.55 17.36 -23.20
C GLU A 228 0.87 18.19 -22.10
N VAL A 229 0.67 17.58 -20.93
CA VAL A 229 0.02 18.20 -19.77
C VAL A 229 0.96 18.17 -18.58
N ILE A 230 1.13 19.30 -17.90
CA ILE A 230 2.00 19.41 -16.72
C ILE A 230 1.33 18.81 -15.48
N TRP A 231 0.07 19.15 -15.26
CA TRP A 231 -0.61 18.84 -14.00
C TRP A 231 -1.31 17.49 -14.06
N ARG A 232 -1.12 16.68 -13.02
CA ARG A 232 -1.73 15.34 -12.90
C ARG A 232 -3.26 15.40 -13.01
N GLU A 233 -3.92 16.33 -12.31
CA GLU A 233 -5.37 16.44 -12.33
C GLU A 233 -5.91 16.87 -13.69
N GLU A 234 -5.18 17.76 -14.37
CA GLU A 234 -5.52 18.17 -15.73
C GLU A 234 -5.34 17.02 -16.72
N PHE A 235 -4.31 16.20 -16.55
CA PHE A 235 -4.07 15.01 -17.36
C PHE A 235 -5.18 13.97 -17.12
N THR A 236 -5.50 13.63 -15.87
CA THR A 236 -6.61 12.70 -15.56
C THR A 236 -7.95 13.20 -16.10
N ARG A 237 -8.20 14.52 -16.07
CA ARG A 237 -9.38 15.11 -16.73
C ARG A 237 -9.31 15.02 -18.24
N HIS A 238 -8.14 15.26 -18.83
CA HIS A 238 -7.90 15.12 -20.26
C HIS A 238 -8.21 13.69 -20.73
N MET A 239 -7.74 12.68 -20.01
CA MET A 239 -8.01 11.27 -20.34
C MET A 239 -9.49 10.92 -20.20
N ARG A 240 -10.14 11.36 -19.12
CA ARG A 240 -11.57 11.10 -18.90
C ARG A 240 -12.48 11.72 -19.95
N VAL A 241 -12.26 13.00 -20.28
CA VAL A 241 -13.17 13.76 -21.15
C VAL A 241 -12.67 13.82 -22.59
N GLY A 242 -11.39 14.11 -22.78
CA GLY A 242 -10.76 14.21 -24.10
C GLY A 242 -10.67 12.85 -24.78
N ALA A 243 -10.04 11.88 -24.13
CA ALA A 243 -9.92 10.51 -24.66
C ALA A 243 -11.18 9.65 -24.41
N ALA A 244 -12.19 10.19 -23.72
CA ALA A 244 -13.44 9.49 -23.39
C ALA A 244 -13.25 8.18 -22.58
N ARG A 245 -12.24 8.14 -21.71
CA ARG A 245 -11.94 6.97 -20.85
C ARG A 245 -12.63 7.11 -19.50
N ALA A 246 -13.80 6.49 -19.36
CA ALA A 246 -14.61 6.58 -18.16
C ALA A 246 -13.82 6.12 -16.90
N ASP A 247 -13.87 6.94 -15.85
CA ASP A 247 -13.16 6.71 -14.58
C ASP A 247 -11.67 6.35 -14.71
N PHE A 248 -11.00 6.91 -15.72
CA PHE A 248 -9.55 6.78 -15.87
C PHE A 248 -8.80 7.21 -14.59
N LYS A 249 -7.90 6.34 -14.14
CA LYS A 249 -6.98 6.53 -13.03
C LYS A 249 -5.55 6.33 -13.52
N LEU A 250 -4.68 7.29 -13.19
CA LEU A 250 -3.24 7.14 -13.34
C LEU A 250 -2.74 6.19 -12.23
N VAL A 251 -2.02 5.13 -12.58
CA VAL A 251 -1.57 4.09 -11.63
C VAL A 251 -0.09 4.20 -11.34
N ASN A 252 0.73 4.43 -12.37
CA ASN A 252 2.16 4.58 -12.22
C ASN A 252 2.67 5.72 -13.13
N ALA A 253 3.53 6.56 -12.58
CA ALA A 253 4.38 7.46 -13.36
C ALA A 253 5.65 7.73 -12.54
N VAL A 254 6.66 6.88 -12.75
CA VAL A 254 7.95 6.95 -12.07
C VAL A 254 9.04 7.20 -13.11
N PRO A 255 9.46 8.46 -13.32
CA PRO A 255 10.44 8.80 -14.35
C PRO A 255 11.77 8.04 -14.24
N GLU A 256 12.18 7.70 -13.01
CA GLU A 256 13.40 6.93 -12.72
C GLU A 256 13.33 5.47 -13.19
N GLU A 257 12.12 4.87 -13.17
CA GLU A 257 11.89 3.50 -13.64
C GLU A 257 11.60 3.46 -15.15
N GLY A 258 11.20 4.59 -15.71
CA GLY A 258 11.04 4.78 -17.14
C GLY A 258 10.28 6.06 -17.47
N GLN A 259 10.49 6.55 -18.69
CA GLN A 259 9.77 7.71 -19.24
C GLN A 259 8.38 7.31 -19.73
N VAL A 260 7.65 6.52 -18.94
CA VAL A 260 6.33 5.96 -19.27
C VAL A 260 5.38 6.15 -18.09
N TRP A 261 4.15 6.52 -18.40
CA TRP A 261 3.04 6.48 -17.45
C TRP A 261 2.12 5.31 -17.77
N TYR A 262 1.45 4.80 -16.74
CA TYR A 262 0.44 3.74 -16.83
C TYR A 262 -0.86 4.19 -16.19
N GLY A 263 -1.99 3.83 -16.80
CA GLY A 263 -3.31 4.11 -16.26
C GLY A 263 -4.31 3.01 -16.59
N VAL A 264 -5.40 2.98 -15.83
CA VAL A 264 -6.51 2.03 -15.99
C VAL A 264 -7.84 2.77 -15.97
N ASP A 265 -8.83 2.29 -16.70
CA ASP A 265 -10.20 2.82 -16.67
C ASP A 265 -11.16 1.94 -15.86
N ALA A 266 -12.44 2.34 -15.80
CA ALA A 266 -13.48 1.61 -15.08
C ALA A 266 -13.69 0.17 -15.59
N ALA A 267 -13.41 -0.07 -16.87
CA ALA A 267 -13.58 -1.38 -17.51
C ALA A 267 -12.35 -2.27 -17.34
N GLY A 268 -11.30 -1.78 -16.66
CA GLY A 268 -10.03 -2.49 -16.52
C GLY A 268 -9.18 -2.46 -17.78
N ASN A 269 -9.48 -1.59 -18.75
CA ASN A 269 -8.58 -1.38 -19.88
C ASN A 269 -7.34 -0.66 -19.39
N GLU A 270 -6.20 -1.10 -19.89
CA GLU A 270 -4.90 -0.57 -19.53
C GLU A 270 -4.39 0.36 -20.61
N TYR A 271 -3.73 1.42 -20.17
CA TYR A 271 -3.19 2.45 -21.02
C TYR A 271 -1.77 2.78 -20.59
N MET A 272 -0.94 3.10 -21.56
CA MET A 272 0.38 3.66 -21.31
C MET A 272 0.67 4.79 -22.28
N GLY A 273 1.60 5.65 -21.89
CA GLY A 273 2.12 6.68 -22.77
C GLY A 273 3.39 7.28 -22.22
N GLU A 274 3.92 8.27 -22.93
CA GLU A 274 5.24 8.84 -22.65
C GLU A 274 5.18 9.90 -21.54
N LEU A 275 6.19 9.88 -20.66
CA LEU A 275 6.55 11.00 -19.80
C LEU A 275 7.66 11.80 -20.48
N VAL A 276 7.44 13.09 -20.68
CA VAL A 276 8.39 13.97 -21.35
C VAL A 276 9.07 14.86 -20.32
N GLU A 277 10.39 14.80 -20.23
CA GLU A 277 11.18 15.71 -19.40
C GLU A 277 11.17 17.12 -20.00
N ARG A 278 11.15 18.12 -19.14
CA ARG A 278 11.13 19.52 -19.54
C ARG A 278 12.49 20.15 -19.27
N GLU A 279 13.10 20.68 -20.32
CA GLU A 279 14.43 21.31 -20.27
C GLU A 279 14.48 22.52 -19.32
N ASP A 280 13.42 23.35 -19.31
CA ASP A 280 13.30 24.51 -18.42
C ASP A 280 11.93 24.49 -17.70
N PRO A 281 11.88 24.15 -16.39
CA PRO A 281 10.64 24.07 -15.61
C PRO A 281 9.99 25.42 -15.32
N ASP A 282 10.70 26.53 -15.54
CA ASP A 282 10.21 27.90 -15.32
C ASP A 282 9.77 28.60 -16.62
N GLU A 283 10.16 28.09 -17.79
CA GLU A 283 9.73 28.64 -19.09
C GLU A 283 8.21 28.56 -19.30
N ARG A 284 7.53 29.71 -19.32
CA ARG A 284 6.09 29.76 -19.59
C ARG A 284 5.77 29.34 -21.02
N ARG A 285 5.35 28.09 -21.20
CA ARG A 285 4.86 27.61 -22.50
C ARG A 285 3.58 28.35 -22.93
N PRO A 286 3.47 28.78 -24.20
CA PRO A 286 2.23 29.34 -24.72
C PRO A 286 1.13 28.29 -24.65
N LYS A 287 -0.09 28.71 -24.30
CA LYS A 287 -1.26 27.83 -24.25
C LYS A 287 -1.54 27.27 -25.65
N ARG A 288 -1.09 26.04 -25.90
CA ARG A 288 -1.37 25.32 -27.14
C ARG A 288 -2.82 24.83 -27.11
N ARG A 289 -3.50 24.90 -28.25
CA ARG A 289 -4.80 24.24 -28.41
C ARG A 289 -4.58 22.73 -28.35
N ILE A 290 -5.49 22.03 -27.68
CA ILE A 290 -5.46 20.57 -27.62
C ILE A 290 -5.83 20.04 -29.02
N PRO A 291 -4.98 19.21 -29.65
CA PRO A 291 -5.28 18.65 -30.96
C PRO A 291 -6.46 17.66 -30.92
N PRO A 292 -7.13 17.41 -32.05
CA PRO A 292 -8.05 16.29 -32.17
C PRO A 292 -7.32 14.94 -31.97
N PRO A 293 -7.99 13.90 -31.44
CA PRO A 293 -9.43 13.81 -31.16
C PRO A 293 -9.89 14.44 -29.82
N CYS A 294 -8.96 14.73 -28.90
CA CYS A 294 -9.30 15.16 -27.54
C CYS A 294 -9.84 16.59 -27.45
N GLY A 295 -9.27 17.51 -28.25
CA GLY A 295 -9.55 18.94 -28.14
C GLY A 295 -11.03 19.34 -28.21
N PRO A 296 -11.80 18.89 -29.23
CA PRO A 296 -13.21 19.23 -29.36
C PRO A 296 -14.10 18.78 -28.19
N ARG A 297 -13.69 17.74 -27.44
CA ARG A 297 -14.45 17.19 -26.30
C ARG A 297 -14.21 17.98 -25.01
N LEU A 298 -13.05 18.63 -24.89
CA LEU A 298 -12.67 19.39 -23.71
C LEU A 298 -13.27 20.80 -23.75
N LYS A 299 -14.41 20.97 -23.10
CA LYS A 299 -14.99 22.31 -22.86
C LYS A 299 -14.19 23.02 -21.76
N ALA A 300 -13.81 24.27 -22.02
CA ALA A 300 -13.23 25.12 -20.98
C ALA A 300 -14.24 25.26 -19.84
N HIS A 301 -13.83 24.91 -18.62
CA HIS A 301 -14.66 25.16 -17.45
C HIS A 301 -14.74 26.68 -17.30
N ARG A 302 -15.89 27.27 -17.63
CA ARG A 302 -16.15 28.66 -17.26
C ARG A 302 -16.11 28.66 -15.74
N ARG A 303 -15.13 29.32 -15.13
CA ARG A 303 -15.23 29.67 -13.72
C ARG A 303 -16.46 30.57 -13.64
N GLY A 304 -17.53 30.07 -13.03
CA GLY A 304 -18.65 30.93 -12.68
C GLY A 304 -18.09 32.00 -11.78
N ASN A 305 -18.12 33.26 -12.22
CA ASN A 305 -17.98 34.38 -11.30
C ASN A 305 -19.24 34.37 -10.43
N GLY A 306 -19.21 33.57 -9.36
CA GLY A 306 -20.12 33.64 -8.23
C GLY A 306 -19.50 34.50 -7.15
#